data_AF-A0A9E3S967-F1
#
_entry.id   AF-A0A9E3S967-F1
#
_cell.length_a   1.000
_cell.length_b   1.000
_cell.length_c   1.000
_cell.angle_alpha   90.00
_cell.angle_beta   90.00
_cell.angle_gamma   90.00
#
_symmetry.space_group_name_H-M   'P 1'
#
loop_
_entity.id
_entity.type
_entity.pdbx_description
1 polymer ?
#
loop_
_entity_poly.entity_id
_entity_poly.type
_entity_poly.pdbx_seq_one_letter_code
_entity_poly.pdbx_strand_id
1 'polypeptide(L)'
;MIHFPYTKRIPLPLLLLFRLFVVLFLMGLSRWVFYIFNQSSFAHIGFWELMRLFFVGLRFDISAIAMVNVLLILLMAIPTGIKYTPLYTKITNYIYIWFNAIAIGANLIDTIYFRYISKRTTGELWQFFGNSSENTFLLMWQFINDFWYMWVIWLVFLWLLVKSSRVFVPHYPSTIRTRKWYFTQSVFLLFSLAFIVMAIRGGFQLKPISIVSAGNYT
;
A
#
# COMPACT_ATOMS: atom_id res chain seq x y z
N MET A 1 -18.09 21.82 15.66
CA MET A 1 -16.73 22.30 15.34
C MET A 1 -15.75 21.45 16.12
N ILE A 2 -15.14 20.43 15.52
CA ILE A 2 -14.40 19.44 16.30
C ILE A 2 -12.97 19.95 16.53
N HIS A 3 -12.73 20.48 17.73
CA HIS A 3 -11.41 20.80 18.24
C HIS A 3 -10.72 19.49 18.62
N PHE A 4 -9.54 19.23 18.05
CA PHE A 4 -8.77 18.01 18.31
C PHE A 4 -7.37 18.37 18.85
N PRO A 5 -6.98 17.88 20.04
CA PRO A 5 -5.75 18.31 20.69
C PRO A 5 -4.50 17.54 20.23
N TYR A 6 -3.36 18.25 20.24
CA TYR A 6 -1.95 17.84 20.10
C TYR A 6 -1.56 16.89 18.94
N THR A 7 -1.69 17.38 17.72
CA THR A 7 -0.93 16.86 16.57
C THR A 7 0.53 17.29 16.66
N LYS A 8 1.47 16.34 16.71
CA LYS A 8 2.90 16.66 16.68
C LYS A 8 3.27 17.14 15.26
N ARG A 9 3.89 18.32 15.19
CA ARG A 9 4.36 18.89 13.92
C ARG A 9 5.73 18.33 13.59
N ILE A 10 5.88 17.74 12.41
CA ILE A 10 7.16 17.16 11.95
C ILE A 10 7.51 17.68 10.55
N PRO A 11 8.80 17.70 10.17
CA PRO A 11 9.21 18.07 8.81
C PRO A 11 8.53 17.20 7.73
N LEU A 12 8.24 17.78 6.55
CA LEU A 12 7.60 17.04 5.45
C LEU A 12 8.31 15.75 5.05
N PRO A 13 9.65 15.70 4.93
CA PRO A 13 10.33 14.45 4.57
C PRO A 13 10.08 13.34 5.60
N LEU A 14 10.09 13.68 6.90
CA LEU A 14 9.83 12.73 7.97
C LEU A 14 8.37 12.27 7.96
N LEU A 15 7.42 13.17 7.67
CA LEU A 15 6.02 12.83 7.51
C LEU A 15 5.79 11.86 6.34
N LEU A 16 6.45 12.09 5.20
CA LEU A 16 6.38 11.20 4.05
C LEU A 16 6.94 9.82 4.40
N LEU A 17 8.13 9.75 5.01
CA LEU A 17 8.74 8.50 5.44
C LEU A 17 7.84 7.72 6.42
N PHE A 18 7.27 8.41 7.40
CA PHE A 18 6.32 7.79 8.34
C PHE A 18 5.11 7.20 7.61
N ARG A 19 4.50 7.95 6.67
CA ARG A 19 3.36 7.47 5.89
C ARG A 19 3.69 6.23 5.06
N LEU A 20 4.83 6.24 4.36
CA LEU A 20 5.27 5.11 3.54
C LEU A 20 5.61 3.90 4.42
N PHE A 21 6.24 4.12 5.57
CA PHE A 21 6.53 3.06 6.53
C PHE A 21 5.25 2.41 7.08
N VAL A 22 4.23 3.18 7.44
CA VAL A 22 2.95 2.65 7.90
C VAL A 22 2.30 1.78 6.83
N VAL A 23 2.32 2.21 5.56
CA VAL A 23 1.76 1.40 4.46
C VAL A 23 2.58 0.13 4.27
N LEU A 24 3.92 0.22 4.29
CA LEU A 24 4.80 -0.96 4.17
C LEU A 24 4.53 -1.97 5.28
N PHE A 25 4.35 -1.49 6.51
CA PHE A 25 3.99 -2.34 7.64
C PHE A 25 2.63 -3.02 7.43
N LEU A 26 1.61 -2.28 6.99
CA LEU A 26 0.28 -2.85 6.73
C LEU A 26 0.28 -3.83 5.54
N MET A 27 1.07 -3.56 4.49
CA MET A 27 1.26 -4.51 3.38
C MET A 27 1.97 -5.79 3.84
N GLY A 28 2.98 -5.66 4.70
CA GLY A 28 3.62 -6.80 5.36
C GLY A 28 2.63 -7.61 6.20
N LEU A 29 1.75 -6.95 6.95
CA LEU A 29 0.68 -7.62 7.69
C LEU A 29 -0.33 -8.30 6.76
N SER A 30 -0.71 -7.69 5.62
CA SER A 30 -1.59 -8.37 4.66
C SER A 30 -0.93 -9.60 4.05
N ARG A 31 0.40 -9.62 3.89
CA ARG A 31 1.13 -10.83 3.47
C ARG A 31 1.08 -11.92 4.55
N TRP A 32 1.16 -11.55 5.82
CA TRP A 32 0.95 -12.51 6.91
C TRP A 32 -0.46 -13.08 6.91
N VAL A 33 -1.48 -12.24 6.69
CA VAL A 33 -2.86 -12.70 6.48
C VAL A 33 -2.92 -13.66 5.29
N PHE A 34 -2.29 -13.32 4.16
CA PHE A 34 -2.21 -14.20 2.99
C PHE A 34 -1.65 -15.58 3.34
N TYR A 35 -0.51 -15.61 4.03
CA TYR A 35 0.12 -16.85 4.47
C TYR A 35 -0.77 -17.66 5.40
N ILE A 36 -1.34 -17.04 6.45
CA ILE A 36 -2.18 -17.71 7.45
C ILE A 36 -3.40 -18.38 6.81
N PHE A 37 -4.04 -17.72 5.85
CA PHE A 37 -5.23 -18.26 5.19
C PHE A 37 -4.92 -19.33 4.14
N ASN A 38 -3.66 -19.43 3.70
CA ASN A 38 -3.21 -20.33 2.64
C ASN A 38 -2.07 -21.27 3.09
N GLN A 39 -1.90 -21.51 4.39
CA GLN A 39 -0.80 -22.31 4.94
C GLN A 39 -0.69 -23.70 4.32
N SER A 40 -1.82 -24.34 3.97
CA SER A 40 -1.84 -25.65 3.31
C SER A 40 -1.05 -25.67 2.01
N SER A 41 -1.04 -24.56 1.26
CA SER A 41 -0.29 -24.44 0.00
C SER A 41 1.21 -24.24 0.22
N PHE A 42 1.62 -23.89 1.44
CA PHE A 42 3.01 -23.62 1.83
C PHE A 42 3.58 -24.68 2.79
N ALA A 43 2.90 -25.82 2.97
CA ALA A 43 3.27 -26.84 3.95
C ALA A 43 4.66 -27.47 3.73
N HIS A 44 5.21 -27.36 2.51
CA HIS A 44 6.54 -27.86 2.15
C HIS A 44 7.68 -26.88 2.44
N ILE A 45 7.36 -25.63 2.82
CA ILE A 45 8.35 -24.56 3.00
C ILE A 45 8.79 -24.50 4.47
N GLY A 46 10.09 -24.57 4.71
CA GLY A 46 10.65 -24.42 6.06
C GLY A 46 10.55 -22.99 6.60
N PHE A 47 10.61 -22.81 7.92
CA PHE A 47 10.51 -21.48 8.55
C PHE A 47 11.53 -20.47 8.02
N TRP A 48 12.79 -20.87 7.85
CA TRP A 48 13.85 -19.99 7.36
C TRP A 48 13.64 -19.56 5.90
N GLU A 49 13.14 -20.48 5.08
CA GLU A 49 12.79 -20.20 3.69
C GLU A 49 11.58 -19.26 3.61
N LEU A 50 10.56 -19.47 4.45
CA LEU A 50 9.44 -18.55 4.59
C LEU A 50 9.93 -17.13 4.95
N MET A 51 10.82 -17.00 5.94
CA MET A 51 11.37 -15.69 6.33
C MET A 51 12.16 -15.04 5.18
N ARG A 52 12.91 -15.83 4.41
CA ARG A 52 13.60 -15.35 3.20
C ARG A 52 12.60 -14.85 2.15
N LEU A 53 11.51 -15.58 1.90
CA LEU A 53 10.46 -15.17 0.96
C LEU A 53 9.77 -13.88 1.40
N PHE A 54 9.48 -13.72 2.70
CA PHE A 54 8.93 -12.47 3.23
C PHE A 54 9.91 -11.29 3.04
N PHE A 55 11.20 -11.51 3.30
CA PHE A 55 12.22 -10.48 3.13
C PHE A 55 12.40 -10.07 1.66
N VAL A 56 12.45 -11.05 0.75
CA VAL A 56 12.46 -10.79 -0.69
C VAL A 56 11.17 -10.08 -1.12
N GLY A 57 10.03 -10.48 -0.57
CA GLY A 57 8.73 -9.87 -0.79
C GLY A 57 8.66 -8.38 -0.44
N LEU A 58 9.38 -7.93 0.60
CA LEU A 58 9.43 -6.51 0.98
C LEU A 58 9.92 -5.62 -0.17
N ARG A 59 10.81 -6.13 -1.02
CA ARG A 59 11.29 -5.41 -2.19
C ARG A 59 10.17 -5.12 -3.19
N PHE A 60 9.27 -6.09 -3.37
CA PHE A 60 8.09 -5.93 -4.22
C PHE A 60 7.08 -4.97 -3.59
N ASP A 61 6.89 -5.02 -2.27
CA ASP A 61 6.02 -4.06 -1.56
C ASP A 61 6.52 -2.63 -1.71
N ILE A 62 7.83 -2.41 -1.54
CA ILE A 62 8.42 -1.07 -1.69
C ILE A 62 8.16 -0.53 -3.10
N SER A 63 8.29 -1.37 -4.13
CA SER A 63 7.97 -0.99 -5.52
C SER A 63 6.49 -0.66 -5.68
N ALA A 64 5.59 -1.53 -5.21
CA ALA A 64 4.15 -1.33 -5.29
C ALA A 64 3.71 -0.05 -4.55
N ILE A 65 4.24 0.19 -3.34
CA ILE A 65 3.97 1.39 -2.55
C ILE A 65 4.43 2.64 -3.29
N ALA A 66 5.63 2.60 -3.88
CA ALA A 66 6.13 3.72 -4.67
C ALA A 66 5.24 4.01 -5.87
N MET A 67 4.80 2.98 -6.61
CA MET A 67 3.87 3.12 -7.75
C MET A 67 2.52 3.70 -7.32
N VAL A 68 1.90 3.13 -6.28
CA VAL A 68 0.59 3.60 -5.76
C VAL A 68 0.70 5.02 -5.23
N ASN A 69 1.82 5.39 -4.59
CA ASN A 69 1.98 6.68 -3.93
C ASN A 69 2.77 7.71 -4.75
N VAL A 70 3.03 7.50 -6.05
CA VAL A 70 3.76 8.48 -6.89
C VAL A 70 3.15 9.87 -6.76
N LEU A 71 1.82 9.96 -6.90
CA LEU A 71 1.11 11.23 -6.79
C LEU A 71 1.31 11.90 -5.42
N LEU A 72 1.21 11.12 -4.34
CA LEU A 72 1.40 11.62 -2.98
C LEU A 72 2.84 12.13 -2.76
N ILE A 73 3.83 11.34 -3.18
CA ILE A 73 5.26 11.68 -3.06
C ILE A 73 5.54 12.99 -3.79
N LEU A 74 5.08 13.12 -5.04
CA LEU A 74 5.27 14.34 -5.83
C LEU A 74 4.60 15.56 -5.19
N LEU A 75 3.35 15.44 -4.75
CA LEU A 75 2.65 16.53 -4.06
C LEU A 75 3.42 17.01 -2.82
N MET A 76 3.90 16.09 -1.98
CA MET A 76 4.67 16.47 -0.79
C MET A 76 6.05 17.06 -1.14
N ALA A 77 6.66 16.62 -2.23
CA ALA A 77 8.00 17.00 -2.66
C ALA A 77 8.09 18.34 -3.40
N ILE A 78 7.04 18.75 -4.13
CA ILE A 78 7.02 19.98 -4.93
C ILE A 78 7.44 21.21 -4.07
N PRO A 79 8.34 22.09 -4.56
CA PRO A 79 8.88 23.22 -3.81
C PRO A 79 7.91 24.42 -3.76
N THR A 80 6.68 24.20 -3.32
CA THR A 80 5.66 25.26 -3.16
C THR A 80 5.32 25.50 -1.69
N GLY A 81 5.04 26.76 -1.34
CA GLY A 81 4.57 27.12 0.01
C GLY A 81 3.10 26.71 0.26
N ILE A 82 2.36 26.38 -0.80
CA ILE A 82 0.93 25.99 -0.74
C ILE A 82 0.76 24.68 0.05
N LYS A 83 1.80 23.83 0.08
CA LYS A 83 1.73 22.52 0.75
C LYS A 83 1.58 22.54 2.26
N TYR A 84 1.76 23.71 2.89
CA TYR A 84 1.51 23.90 4.32
C TYR A 84 0.09 24.40 4.62
N THR A 85 -0.73 24.63 3.60
CA THR A 85 -2.12 25.07 3.80
C THR A 85 -2.98 23.90 4.32
N PRO A 86 -4.04 24.20 5.10
CA PRO A 86 -4.93 23.17 5.63
C PRO A 86 -5.64 22.39 4.52
N LEU A 87 -6.02 23.06 3.42
CA LEU A 87 -6.64 22.41 2.27
C LEU A 87 -5.69 21.41 1.60
N TYR A 88 -4.43 21.80 1.37
CA TYR A 88 -3.45 20.91 0.76
C TYR A 88 -3.13 19.69 1.64
N THR A 89 -2.99 19.90 2.95
CA THR A 89 -2.81 18.80 3.92
C THR A 89 -4.01 17.86 3.91
N LYS A 90 -5.24 18.41 3.83
CA LYS A 90 -6.46 17.62 3.74
C LYS A 90 -6.51 16.80 2.46
N ILE A 91 -6.18 17.37 1.30
CA ILE A 91 -6.13 16.67 0.01
C ILE A 91 -5.10 15.53 0.05
N THR A 92 -3.88 15.81 0.49
CA THR A 92 -2.82 14.78 0.58
C THR A 92 -3.17 13.67 1.59
N ASN A 93 -3.92 13.97 2.65
CA ASN A 93 -4.45 12.94 3.56
C ASN A 93 -5.47 12.04 2.86
N TYR A 94 -6.40 12.60 2.08
CA TYR A 94 -7.35 11.77 1.34
C TYR A 94 -6.65 10.89 0.30
N ILE A 95 -5.71 11.43 -0.47
CA ILE A 95 -4.92 10.65 -1.44
C ILE A 95 -4.20 9.51 -0.72
N TYR A 96 -3.53 9.80 0.40
CA TYR A 96 -2.87 8.78 1.22
C TYR A 96 -3.84 7.69 1.68
N ILE A 97 -5.01 8.03 2.21
CA ILE A 97 -5.95 7.04 2.74
C ILE A 97 -6.56 6.22 1.60
N TRP A 98 -7.11 6.87 0.57
CA TRP A 98 -7.84 6.19 -0.50
C TRP A 98 -6.95 5.25 -1.31
N PHE A 99 -5.78 5.73 -1.78
CA PHE A 99 -4.94 4.93 -2.66
C PHE A 99 -4.36 3.72 -1.92
N ASN A 100 -3.92 3.90 -0.67
CA ASN A 100 -3.39 2.80 0.12
C ASN A 100 -4.49 1.84 0.62
N ALA A 101 -5.71 2.33 0.89
CA ALA A 101 -6.84 1.46 1.21
C ALA A 101 -7.21 0.55 0.04
N ILE A 102 -7.22 1.08 -1.19
CA ILE A 102 -7.46 0.28 -2.40
C ILE A 102 -6.33 -0.74 -2.60
N ALA A 103 -5.07 -0.33 -2.48
CA ALA A 103 -3.92 -1.23 -2.65
C ALA A 103 -3.91 -2.38 -1.61
N ILE A 104 -4.20 -2.08 -0.35
CA ILE A 104 -4.33 -3.09 0.70
C ILE A 104 -5.55 -3.99 0.42
N GLY A 105 -6.67 -3.41 0.00
CA GLY A 105 -7.87 -4.15 -0.38
C GLY A 105 -7.59 -5.17 -1.48
N ALA A 106 -6.85 -4.77 -2.52
CA ALA A 106 -6.42 -5.67 -3.58
C ALA A 106 -5.58 -6.86 -3.04
N ASN A 107 -4.60 -6.61 -2.15
CA ASN A 107 -3.81 -7.68 -1.52
C ASN A 107 -4.67 -8.65 -0.69
N LEU A 108 -5.70 -8.15 0.00
CA LEU A 108 -6.62 -9.00 0.76
C LEU A 108 -7.55 -9.80 -0.17
N ILE A 109 -7.99 -9.21 -1.29
CA ILE A 109 -8.76 -9.93 -2.32
C ILE A 109 -7.91 -11.06 -2.92
N ASP A 110 -6.64 -10.81 -3.20
CA ASP A 110 -5.72 -11.85 -3.71
C ASP A 110 -5.59 -13.05 -2.76
N THR A 111 -5.65 -12.80 -1.44
CA THR A 111 -5.68 -13.86 -0.42
C THR A 111 -6.87 -14.79 -0.58
N ILE A 112 -8.04 -14.22 -0.85
CA ILE A 112 -9.27 -14.98 -1.07
C ILE A 112 -9.20 -15.70 -2.42
N TYR A 113 -8.78 -14.98 -3.46
CA TYR A 113 -8.75 -15.46 -4.83
C TYR A 113 -7.84 -16.67 -5.00
N PHE A 114 -6.64 -16.64 -4.40
CA PHE A 114 -5.71 -17.77 -4.39
C PHE A 114 -6.34 -19.04 -3.80
N ARG A 115 -7.05 -18.90 -2.67
CA ARG A 115 -7.77 -20.00 -2.03
C ARG A 115 -8.94 -20.50 -2.87
N TYR A 116 -9.65 -19.60 -3.52
CA TYR A 116 -10.85 -19.91 -4.29
C TYR A 116 -10.52 -20.66 -5.58
N ILE A 117 -9.49 -20.22 -6.32
CA ILE A 117 -8.99 -20.95 -7.50
C ILE A 117 -8.49 -22.34 -7.10
N SER A 118 -7.71 -22.44 -6.01
CA SER A 118 -7.16 -23.72 -5.56
C SER A 118 -8.23 -24.72 -5.13
N LYS A 119 -9.41 -24.25 -4.67
CA LYS A 119 -10.52 -25.11 -4.27
C LYS A 119 -11.45 -25.52 -5.42
N ARG A 120 -11.51 -24.74 -6.49
CA ARG A 120 -12.48 -24.92 -7.60
C ARG A 120 -11.87 -25.44 -8.90
N THR A 121 -10.61 -25.85 -8.88
CA THR A 121 -9.98 -26.56 -10.02
C THR A 121 -10.52 -27.99 -10.20
N THR A 122 -11.38 -28.46 -9.29
CA THR A 122 -12.15 -29.71 -9.41
C THR A 122 -13.52 -29.44 -10.07
N GLY A 123 -13.59 -29.53 -11.40
CA GLY A 123 -14.80 -29.89 -12.20
C GLY A 123 -16.03 -28.97 -12.26
N GLU A 124 -16.47 -28.34 -11.17
CA GLU A 124 -17.83 -27.78 -11.05
C GLU A 124 -18.01 -26.38 -11.69
N LEU A 125 -16.91 -25.66 -11.89
CA LEU A 125 -16.92 -24.29 -12.42
C LEU A 125 -17.30 -24.22 -13.92
N TRP A 126 -16.88 -25.20 -14.72
CA TRP A 126 -17.13 -25.20 -16.17
C TRP A 126 -18.62 -25.42 -16.51
N GLN A 127 -19.37 -26.14 -15.66
CA GLN A 127 -20.81 -26.34 -15.87
C GLN A 127 -21.64 -25.13 -15.44
N PHE A 128 -21.21 -24.35 -14.43
CA PHE A 128 -21.95 -23.17 -13.96
C PHE A 128 -21.75 -21.93 -14.85
N PHE A 129 -20.54 -21.71 -15.38
CA PHE A 129 -20.26 -20.58 -16.28
C PHE A 129 -20.91 -20.69 -17.66
N GLY A 130 -21.33 -21.89 -18.08
CA GLY A 130 -22.08 -22.12 -19.33
C GLY A 130 -23.50 -21.51 -19.35
N ASN A 131 -24.07 -21.17 -18.18
CA ASN A 131 -25.46 -20.66 -18.04
C ASN A 131 -25.53 -19.28 -17.32
N SER A 132 -24.48 -18.46 -17.38
CA SER A 132 -24.19 -17.45 -16.33
C SER A 132 -24.60 -15.97 -16.56
N SER A 133 -25.52 -15.62 -17.45
CA SER A 133 -25.94 -14.20 -17.54
C SER A 133 -26.79 -13.72 -16.35
N GLU A 134 -27.55 -14.60 -15.69
CA GLU A 134 -28.50 -14.19 -14.64
C GLU A 134 -27.97 -14.29 -13.19
N ASN A 135 -26.89 -15.04 -12.94
CA ASN A 135 -26.47 -15.41 -11.57
C ASN A 135 -25.19 -14.75 -11.05
N THR A 136 -24.57 -13.84 -11.81
CA THR A 136 -23.30 -13.21 -11.41
C THR A 136 -23.43 -12.38 -10.12
N PHE A 137 -24.55 -11.65 -9.96
CA PHE A 137 -24.79 -10.84 -8.76
C PHE A 137 -25.00 -11.70 -7.51
N LEU A 138 -25.73 -12.82 -7.63
CA LEU A 138 -25.93 -13.77 -6.54
C LEU A 138 -24.60 -14.40 -6.10
N LEU A 139 -23.73 -14.74 -7.06
CA LEU A 139 -22.38 -15.26 -6.79
C LEU A 139 -21.51 -14.25 -6.04
N MET A 140 -21.54 -12.98 -6.46
CA MET A 140 -20.82 -11.90 -5.76
C MET A 140 -21.34 -11.71 -4.33
N TRP A 141 -22.66 -11.79 -4.14
CA TRP A 141 -23.28 -11.68 -2.81
C TRP A 141 -22.89 -12.84 -1.89
N GLN A 142 -22.94 -14.08 -2.39
CA GLN A 142 -22.46 -15.26 -1.65
C GLN A 142 -20.98 -15.13 -1.29
N PHE A 143 -20.14 -14.70 -2.24
CA PHE A 143 -18.71 -14.49 -1.99
C PHE A 143 -18.45 -13.45 -0.89
N ILE A 144 -19.19 -12.34 -0.87
CA ILE A 144 -19.07 -11.34 0.20
C ILE A 144 -19.43 -11.94 1.56
N ASN A 145 -20.49 -12.76 1.63
CA ASN A 145 -20.91 -13.41 2.87
C ASN A 145 -19.91 -14.48 3.32
N ASP A 146 -19.39 -15.30 2.41
CA ASP A 146 -18.42 -16.36 2.73
C ASP A 146 -17.10 -15.79 3.25
N PHE A 147 -16.73 -14.57 2.81
CA PHE A 147 -15.47 -13.91 3.15
C PHE A 147 -15.65 -12.63 3.99
N TRP A 148 -16.74 -12.53 4.76
CA TRP A 148 -17.07 -11.34 5.57
C TRP A 148 -15.91 -10.90 6.50
N TYR A 149 -15.15 -11.85 7.04
CA TYR A 149 -14.01 -11.59 7.92
C TYR A 149 -12.89 -10.79 7.24
N MET A 150 -12.71 -10.93 5.91
CA MET A 150 -11.72 -10.16 5.17
C MET A 150 -12.10 -8.68 5.07
N TRP A 151 -13.40 -8.37 4.99
CA TRP A 151 -13.89 -7.00 5.08
C TRP A 151 -13.60 -6.39 6.44
N VAL A 152 -13.76 -7.17 7.53
CA VAL A 152 -13.42 -6.71 8.88
C VAL A 152 -11.93 -6.40 9.00
N ILE A 153 -11.05 -7.28 8.49
CA ILE A 153 -9.59 -7.05 8.48
C ILE A 153 -9.26 -5.78 7.68
N TRP A 154 -9.87 -5.61 6.50
CA TRP A 154 -9.67 -4.42 5.68
C TRP A 154 -10.11 -3.14 6.39
N LEU A 155 -11.26 -3.15 7.08
CA LEU A 155 -11.74 -2.02 7.88
C LEU A 155 -10.81 -1.69 9.04
N VAL A 156 -10.21 -2.69 9.69
CA VAL A 156 -9.19 -2.46 10.73
C VAL A 156 -7.96 -1.79 10.13
N PHE A 157 -7.48 -2.22 8.97
CA PHE A 157 -6.32 -1.60 8.30
C PHE A 157 -6.64 -0.18 7.82
N LEU A 158 -7.86 0.04 7.31
CA LEU A 158 -8.36 1.37 6.96
C LEU A 158 -8.40 2.29 8.18
N TRP A 159 -8.89 1.79 9.32
CA TRP A 159 -8.89 2.54 10.57
C TRP A 159 -7.46 2.91 11.01
N LEU A 160 -6.50 2.00 10.88
CA LEU A 160 -5.08 2.28 11.17
C LEU A 160 -4.49 3.34 10.23
N LEU A 161 -4.81 3.31 8.93
CA LEU A 161 -4.41 4.36 7.97
C LEU A 161 -5.03 5.72 8.31
N VAL A 162 -6.31 5.75 8.67
CA VAL A 162 -6.98 6.98 9.09
C VAL A 162 -6.34 7.51 10.37
N LYS A 163 -6.04 6.64 11.34
CA LYS A 163 -5.38 7.02 12.59
C LYS A 163 -3.97 7.56 12.32
N SER A 164 -3.16 6.90 11.50
CA SER A 164 -1.80 7.35 11.17
C SER A 164 -1.79 8.72 10.50
N SER A 165 -2.75 9.00 9.62
CA SER A 165 -2.90 10.31 8.96
C SER A 165 -3.17 11.46 9.93
N ARG A 166 -3.63 11.16 11.16
CA ARG A 166 -3.98 12.12 12.20
C ARG A 166 -2.91 12.29 13.28
N VAL A 167 -1.88 11.44 13.33
CA VAL A 167 -0.82 11.51 14.36
C VAL A 167 0.07 12.73 14.15
N PHE A 168 0.45 12.98 12.89
CA PHE A 168 1.45 13.98 12.54
C PHE A 168 0.94 14.94 11.46
N VAL A 169 1.31 16.22 11.61
CA VAL A 169 0.96 17.31 10.68
C VAL A 169 2.25 17.96 10.18
N PRO A 170 2.30 18.47 8.94
CA PRO A 170 3.47 19.18 8.44
C PRO A 170 3.83 20.38 9.33
N HIS A 171 5.09 20.44 9.74
CA HIS A 171 5.68 21.60 10.41
C HIS A 171 5.80 22.76 9.43
N TYR A 172 5.40 23.95 9.85
CA TYR A 172 5.54 25.17 9.05
C TYR A 172 6.93 25.79 9.33
N PRO A 173 7.86 25.80 8.36
CA PRO A 173 9.19 26.35 8.60
C PRO A 173 9.14 27.87 8.79
N SER A 174 9.98 28.41 9.65
CA SER A 174 10.00 29.83 10.03
C SER A 174 10.37 30.79 8.88
N THR A 175 11.06 30.31 7.83
CA THR A 175 11.52 31.12 6.70
C THR A 175 11.09 30.50 5.36
N ILE A 176 9.80 30.56 5.03
CA ILE A 176 9.28 30.16 3.72
C ILE A 176 9.71 31.18 2.66
N ARG A 177 9.95 30.71 1.42
CA ARG A 177 10.36 31.52 0.24
C ARG A 177 11.76 32.15 0.30
N THR A 178 12.60 31.78 1.27
CA THR A 178 14.03 32.14 1.25
C THR A 178 14.81 31.27 0.24
N ARG A 179 15.94 31.77 -0.29
CA ARG A 179 16.84 30.98 -1.16
C ARG A 179 17.25 29.63 -0.55
N LYS A 180 17.58 29.61 0.75
CA LYS A 180 17.89 28.37 1.51
C LYS A 180 16.72 27.39 1.55
N TRP A 181 15.49 27.91 1.61
CA TRP A 181 14.28 27.08 1.60
C TRP A 181 14.07 26.45 0.23
N TYR A 182 14.14 27.22 -0.86
CA TYR A 182 14.04 26.66 -2.21
C TYR A 182 15.12 25.60 -2.48
N PHE A 183 16.35 25.84 -2.04
CA PHE A 183 17.44 24.86 -2.16
C PHE A 183 17.10 23.54 -1.45
N THR A 184 16.69 23.58 -0.19
CA THR A 184 16.34 22.37 0.57
C THR A 184 15.13 21.64 -0.03
N GLN A 185 14.14 22.36 -0.57
CA GLN A 185 12.99 21.76 -1.24
C GLN A 185 13.36 21.13 -2.59
N SER A 186 14.22 21.76 -3.38
CA SER A 186 14.71 21.20 -4.64
C SER A 186 15.52 19.93 -4.41
N VAL A 187 16.37 19.91 -3.38
CA VAL A 187 17.09 18.70 -2.96
C VAL A 187 16.10 17.60 -2.56
N PHE A 188 15.08 17.92 -1.75
CA PHE A 188 14.05 16.96 -1.37
C PHE A 188 13.26 16.42 -2.59
N LEU A 189 12.96 17.26 -3.58
CA LEU A 189 12.34 16.84 -4.83
C LEU A 189 13.22 15.85 -5.60
N LEU A 190 14.51 16.17 -5.77
CA LEU A 190 15.46 15.29 -6.47
C LEU A 190 15.58 13.92 -5.78
N PHE A 191 15.68 13.90 -4.44
CA PHE A 191 15.70 12.64 -3.69
C PHE A 191 14.39 11.86 -3.83
N SER A 192 13.24 12.55 -3.84
CA SER A 192 11.94 11.91 -4.03
C SER A 192 11.80 11.30 -5.42
N LEU A 193 12.28 11.98 -6.46
CA LEU A 193 12.31 11.46 -7.83
C LEU A 193 13.24 10.25 -7.95
N ALA A 194 14.45 10.34 -7.39
CA ALA A 194 15.40 9.24 -7.36
C ALA A 194 14.81 8.03 -6.62
N PHE A 195 14.14 8.26 -5.48
CA PHE A 195 13.43 7.22 -4.73
C PHE A 195 12.33 6.55 -5.57
N ILE A 196 11.47 7.32 -6.24
CA ILE A 196 10.42 6.77 -7.11
C ILE A 196 11.04 5.86 -8.18
N VAL A 197 12.05 6.34 -8.90
CA VAL A 197 12.69 5.57 -9.97
C VAL A 197 13.36 4.29 -9.44
N MET A 198 14.11 4.40 -8.34
CA MET A 198 14.78 3.24 -7.74
C MET A 198 13.76 2.23 -7.18
N ALA A 199 12.73 2.68 -6.46
CA ALA A 199 11.74 1.80 -5.87
C ALA A 199 10.94 1.07 -6.96
N ILE A 200 10.47 1.78 -8.00
CA ILE A 200 9.74 1.18 -9.13
C ILE A 200 10.60 0.15 -9.87
N ARG A 201 11.88 0.46 -10.11
CA ARG A 201 12.83 -0.50 -10.71
C ARG A 201 13.16 -1.66 -9.78
N GLY A 202 12.89 -1.51 -8.48
CA GLY A 202 13.25 -2.50 -7.48
C GLY A 202 14.70 -2.46 -7.04
N GLY A 203 15.34 -1.29 -7.02
CA GLY A 203 16.75 -1.11 -6.69
C GLY A 203 17.60 -0.85 -7.93
N PHE A 204 18.87 -1.23 -7.88
CA PHE A 204 19.89 -0.92 -8.90
C PHE A 204 19.87 -1.85 -10.12
N GLN A 205 18.81 -2.63 -10.31
CA GLN A 205 18.74 -3.59 -11.39
C GLN A 205 18.43 -2.90 -12.72
N LEU A 206 19.02 -3.41 -13.80
CA LEU A 206 18.86 -2.87 -15.17
C LEU A 206 17.47 -3.14 -15.75
N LYS A 207 16.78 -4.18 -15.26
CA LYS A 207 15.42 -4.56 -15.67
C LYS A 207 14.40 -4.22 -14.57
N PRO A 208 13.23 -3.67 -14.91
CA PRO A 208 12.15 -3.45 -13.95
C PRO A 208 11.72 -4.76 -13.29
N ILE A 209 11.34 -4.69 -12.01
CA ILE A 209 10.69 -5.81 -11.34
C ILE A 209 9.39 -6.16 -12.06
N SER A 210 9.21 -7.44 -12.36
CA SER A 210 8.02 -8.01 -12.96
C SER A 210 7.63 -9.31 -12.25
N ILE A 211 6.39 -9.75 -12.43
CA ILE A 211 5.89 -11.03 -11.90
C ILE A 211 6.79 -12.18 -12.37
N VAL A 212 7.25 -12.13 -13.61
CA VAL A 212 8.17 -13.14 -14.20
C VAL A 212 9.52 -13.17 -13.51
N SER A 213 10.03 -12.02 -13.07
CA SER A 213 11.33 -11.97 -12.37
C SER A 213 11.22 -12.42 -10.90
N ALA A 214 10.02 -12.47 -10.30
CA ALA A 214 9.81 -13.06 -8.98
C ALA A 214 10.07 -14.58 -8.97
N GLY A 215 9.70 -15.29 -10.04
CA GLY A 215 9.95 -16.72 -10.20
C GLY A 215 11.42 -17.12 -10.32
N ASN A 216 12.33 -16.15 -10.53
CA ASN A 216 13.78 -16.42 -10.57
C ASN A 216 14.46 -16.36 -9.19
N TYR A 217 13.76 -15.88 -8.14
CA TYR A 217 14.30 -15.79 -6.77
C TYR A 217 13.78 -16.90 -5.83
N THR A 218 12.81 -17.69 -6.30
CA THR A 218 12.36 -18.99 -5.77
C THR A 218 13.03 -20.10 -6.54
#